data_AF-A0AAP2G426-F1
#
_entry.id   AF-A0AAP2G426-F1
#
_cell.length_a   1.000
_cell.length_b   1.000
_cell.length_c   1.000
_cell.angle_alpha   90.00
_cell.angle_beta   90.00
_cell.angle_gamma   90.00
#
_symmetry.space_group_name_H-M   'P 1'
#
loop_
_entity.id
_entity.type
_entity.pdbx_description
1 polymer ?
#
loop_
_entity_poly.entity_id
_entity_poly.type
_entity_poly.pdbx_seq_one_letter_code
_entity_poly.pdbx_strand_id
1 'polypeptide(L)' 'MNTKECPGCAMPVEHEEAICPICKFEFPQRNKAYAWVAVALAVLMLLLIFL' A
#
# COMPACT_ATOMS: atom_id res chain seq x y z
N MET A 1 -20.52 2.19 3.01
CA MET A 1 -20.04 2.31 1.62
C MET A 1 -18.77 3.13 1.65
N ASN A 2 -17.61 2.47 1.53
CA ASN A 2 -16.30 3.13 1.51
C ASN A 2 -15.66 2.79 0.15
N THR A 3 -15.98 3.63 -0.84
CA THR A 3 -15.60 3.44 -2.23
C THR A 3 -14.43 4.35 -2.59
N LYS A 4 -13.47 3.84 -3.37
CA LYS A 4 -12.37 4.60 -3.98
C LYS A 4 -12.58 4.72 -5.47
N GLU A 5 -12.01 5.74 -6.09
CA GLU A 5 -11.98 5.84 -7.55
C GLU A 5 -10.81 5.02 -8.11
N CYS A 6 -11.08 4.22 -9.14
CA CYS A 6 -10.04 3.48 -9.83
C CYS A 6 -9.16 4.45 -10.64
N PRO A 7 -7.82 4.49 -10.46
CA PRO A 7 -6.94 5.41 -11.18
C PRO A 7 -6.81 5.08 -12.67
N GLY A 8 -7.15 3.86 -13.07
CA GLY A 8 -7.07 3.43 -14.48
C GLY A 8 -8.30 3.78 -15.31
N CYS A 9 -9.49 3.82 -14.72
CA CYS A 9 -10.76 4.03 -15.45
C CYS A 9 -11.73 5.02 -14.81
N ALA A 10 -11.34 5.66 -13.70
CA ALA A 10 -12.13 6.66 -12.96
C ALA A 10 -13.51 6.19 -12.48
N MET A 11 -13.73 4.88 -12.39
CA MET A 11 -14.98 4.32 -11.88
C MET A 11 -14.91 4.08 -10.37
N PRO A 12 -16.03 4.23 -9.64
CA PRO A 12 -16.09 3.92 -8.22
C PRO A 12 -15.99 2.41 -8.01
N VAL A 13 -15.09 2.00 -7.12
CA VAL A 13 -14.88 0.60 -6.71
C VAL A 13 -14.76 0.49 -5.20
N GLU A 14 -15.06 -0.67 -4.64
CA GLU A 14 -14.95 -0.89 -3.19
C GLU A 14 -13.48 -0.84 -2.74
N HIS A 15 -13.22 -0.28 -1.55
CA HIS A 15 -11.84 -0.10 -1.07
C HIS A 15 -11.07 -1.42 -0.92
N GLU A 16 -11.78 -2.49 -0.60
CA GLU A 16 -11.24 -3.83 -0.32
C GLU A 16 -10.86 -4.60 -1.60
N GLU A 17 -11.29 -4.13 -2.78
CA GLU A 17 -10.95 -4.79 -4.03
C GLU A 17 -9.45 -4.63 -4.35
N ALA A 18 -8.81 -5.79 -4.53
CA ALA A 18 -7.42 -5.90 -4.96
C ALA A 18 -7.25 -5.60 -6.45
N ILE A 19 -8.26 -5.88 -7.26
CA ILE A 19 -8.25 -5.69 -8.71
C ILE A 19 -9.56 -5.04 -9.13
N CYS A 20 -9.50 -3.98 -9.93
CA CYS A 20 -10.69 -3.32 -10.45
C CYS A 20 -11.49 -4.28 -11.37
N PRO A 21 -12.78 -4.55 -11.10
CA PRO A 21 -13.57 -5.50 -11.88
C PRO A 21 -13.80 -5.06 -13.32
N ILE A 22 -13.73 -3.74 -13.56
CA ILE A 22 -14.05 -3.07 -14.83
C ILE A 22 -12.87 -3.10 -15.79
N CYS A 23 -11.70 -2.58 -15.36
CA CYS A 23 -10.52 -2.45 -16.22
C CYS A 23 -9.36 -3.40 -15.85
N LYS A 24 -9.53 -4.23 -14.81
CA LYS A 24 -8.51 -5.16 -14.30
C LYS A 24 -7.22 -4.49 -13.79
N PHE A 25 -7.29 -3.23 -13.40
CA PHE A 25 -6.19 -2.54 -12.72
C PHE A 25 -5.92 -3.16 -11.35
N GLU A 26 -4.67 -3.57 -11.08
CA GLU A 26 -4.26 -4.15 -9.81
C GLU A 26 -3.86 -3.05 -8.82
N PHE A 27 -4.57 -2.98 -7.69
CA PHE A 27 -4.32 -2.00 -6.66
C PHE A 27 -3.10 -2.42 -5.82
N PRO A 28 -2.19 -1.48 -5.50
CA PRO A 28 -1.03 -1.79 -4.67
C PRO A 28 -1.48 -2.20 -3.25
N GLN A 29 -1.32 -3.47 -2.94
CA GLN A 29 -1.54 -4.03 -1.60
C GLN A 29 -0.35 -3.65 -0.72
N ARG A 30 -0.41 -2.50 -0.04
CA ARG A 30 0.60 -2.17 0.98
C ARG A 30 0.42 -3.08 2.19
N ASN A 31 1.16 -4.18 2.23
CA ASN A 31 1.24 -5.02 3.42
C ASN A 31 1.90 -4.21 4.57
N LYS A 32 1.19 -4.10 5.70
CA LYS A 32 1.67 -3.40 6.90
C LYS A 32 3.00 -3.97 7.42
N ALA A 33 3.32 -5.22 7.12
CA ALA A 33 4.60 -5.83 7.42
C ALA A 33 5.78 -5.03 6.84
N TYR A 34 5.67 -4.54 5.61
CA TYR A 34 6.74 -3.75 4.98
C TYR A 34 6.96 -2.41 5.69
N ALA A 35 5.91 -1.82 6.28
CA ALA A 35 6.07 -0.61 7.07
C ALA A 35 6.89 -0.88 8.34
N TRP A 36 6.64 -1.99 9.02
CA TRP A 36 7.44 -2.41 10.19
C TRP A 36 8.89 -2.76 9.82
N VAL A 37 9.10 -3.42 8.68
CA VAL A 37 10.47 -3.69 8.17
C VAL A 37 11.22 -2.39 7.92
N ALA A 38 10.57 -1.40 7.28
CA ALA A 38 11.18 -0.09 7.03
C ALA A 38 11.56 0.63 8.35
N VAL A 39 10.69 0.57 9.37
CA VAL A 39 10.97 1.14 10.70
C VAL A 39 12.15 0.43 11.37
N ALA A 40 12.19 -0.90 11.35
CA ALA A 40 13.29 -1.67 11.92
C ALA A 40 14.64 -1.32 11.27
N LEU A 41 14.66 -1.18 9.94
CA LEU A 41 15.85 -0.80 9.18
C LEU A 41 16.31 0.63 9.53
N ALA A 42 15.39 1.58 9.68
CA ALA A 42 15.71 2.94 10.09
C ALA A 42 16.32 3.00 11.49
N VAL A 43 15.76 2.24 12.44
CA VAL A 43 16.30 2.14 13.82
C VAL A 43 17.69 1.51 13.82
N LEU A 44 17.90 0.45 13.04
CA LEU A 44 19.20 -0.21 12.91
C LEU A 44 20.25 0.72 12.30
N MET A 45 19.86 1.52 11.29
CA MET A 45 20.74 2.53 10.69
C MET A 45 21.12 3.61 11.70
N LEU A 46 20.17 4.09 12.51
CA LEU A 46 20.45 5.04 13.59
C LEU A 46 21.43 4.43 14.60
N LEU A 47 21.18 3.20 15.07
CA LEU A 47 22.08 2.50 15.99
C LEU A 47 23.52 2.40 15.45
N LEU A 48 23.69 2.06 14.17
CA LEU A 48 25.01 1.98 13.53
C LEU A 48 25.72 3.34 13.42
N ILE A 49 24.97 4.44 13.31
CA ILE A 49 25.55 5.79 13.22
C ILE A 49 25.99 6.30 14.61
N PHE A 50 25.27 5.90 15.67
CA PHE A 50 25.54 6.34 17.04
C PHE A 50 26.48 5.43 17.84
N LEU A 51 26.84 4.25 17.31
CA LEU A 51 27.80 3.31 17.90
C LEU A 51 29.21 3.56 17.36
#